data_AF-A0A9Q1A1D4-F1
#
_entry.id   AF-A0A9Q1A1D4-F1
#
_cell.length_a   1.000
_cell.length_b   1.000
_cell.length_c   1.000
_cell.angle_alpha   90.00
_cell.angle_beta   90.00
_cell.angle_gamma   90.00
#
_symmetry.space_group_name_H-M   'P 1'
#
loop_
_entity.id
_entity.type
_entity.pdbx_description
1 polymer ?
#
loop_
_entity_poly.entity_id
_entity_poly.type
_entity_poly.pdbx_seq_one_letter_code
_entity_poly.pdbx_strand_id
1 'polypeptide(L)'
;MCGLDKSTCLTVFFDLSSSEKSSNPGAVNPQLYLQFLTTYQNPEGLMLLRVTTITRSWVDSAANSEELVQGFDQETAAVVMARLTSLKMEAEEGFDATRWLDRNLIRVCSRFSEYRKDDPTSFTLNSFFSFFPQFMFNLRRSQFVQVFNNSPDETAYFRMSLNRENITNAAVMIQPSLISYSFNSLPQPALLDVASIGADRILLLDSYFSVVIFHGMTIAQWRNLGYQNQPEHQAFAQLLQAPKDDAQMIIHDRFPVPRLVVCDQHGSQARFLLAKLNPSATYNNANDMAAGSDIIFTDDVSLQVFFEHLQRRWNPMLFQKQ
;
A
#
# COMPACT_ATOMS: atom_id res chain seq x y z
N MET A 1 2.07 -27.17 7.73
CA MET A 1 1.41 -26.05 8.44
C MET A 1 0.63 -26.63 9.60
N CYS A 2 0.95 -26.26 10.84
CA CYS A 2 0.28 -26.83 12.02
C CYS A 2 -1.13 -26.25 12.27
N GLY A 3 -1.44 -25.09 11.70
CA GLY A 3 -2.76 -24.49 11.69
C GLY A 3 -2.92 -23.59 10.47
N LEU A 4 -4.14 -23.56 9.92
CA LEU A 4 -4.54 -22.70 8.81
C LEU A 4 -6.04 -22.43 8.93
N ASP A 5 -6.48 -21.31 8.39
CA ASP A 5 -7.88 -20.91 8.33
C ASP A 5 -8.23 -20.39 6.94
N LYS A 6 -9.42 -19.79 6.80
CA LYS A 6 -9.90 -19.26 5.53
C LYS A 6 -9.15 -18.01 5.06
N SER A 7 -8.47 -17.28 5.94
CA SER A 7 -7.71 -16.06 5.58
C SER A 7 -6.23 -16.34 5.34
N THR A 8 -5.73 -17.52 5.71
CA THR A 8 -4.34 -17.93 5.50
C THR A 8 -3.95 -17.85 4.02
N CYS A 9 -3.05 -16.92 3.69
CA CYS A 9 -2.50 -16.72 2.37
C CYS A 9 -0.99 -17.00 2.39
N LEU A 10 -0.48 -17.69 1.36
CA LEU A 10 0.95 -17.99 1.22
C LEU A 10 1.49 -17.36 -0.07
N THR A 11 2.73 -16.89 -0.02
CA THR A 11 3.48 -16.50 -1.22
C THR A 11 4.39 -17.65 -1.64
N VAL A 12 4.23 -18.13 -2.87
CA VAL A 12 5.07 -19.18 -3.47
C VAL A 12 5.85 -18.56 -4.62
N PHE A 13 7.18 -18.60 -4.54
CA PHE A 13 8.07 -18.12 -5.59
C PHE A 13 8.43 -19.27 -6.52
N PHE A 14 8.33 -19.02 -7.83
CA PHE A 14 8.74 -19.95 -8.87
C PHE A 14 10.00 -19.41 -9.55
N ASP A 15 10.98 -20.27 -9.76
CA ASP A 15 12.16 -19.97 -10.59
C ASP A 15 12.01 -20.69 -11.93
N LEU A 16 12.20 -19.95 -13.02
CA LEU A 16 12.07 -20.48 -14.37
C LEU A 16 13.47 -20.88 -14.84
N SER A 17 13.80 -22.17 -14.72
CA SER A 17 15.09 -22.66 -15.23
C SER A 17 15.15 -22.56 -16.76
N SER A 18 16.19 -21.93 -17.28
CA SER A 18 16.41 -21.76 -18.73
C SER A 18 16.71 -23.09 -19.46
N SER A 19 17.02 -24.15 -18.69
CA SER A 19 17.31 -25.49 -19.19
C SER A 19 16.09 -26.26 -19.72
N GLU A 20 14.86 -25.80 -19.43
CA GLU A 20 13.62 -26.38 -19.97
C GLU A 20 13.08 -25.63 -21.19
N LYS A 21 13.91 -24.79 -21.83
CA LYS A 21 13.71 -24.47 -23.25
C LYS A 21 14.07 -25.68 -24.13
N SER A 22 13.70 -26.89 -23.74
CA SER A 22 13.62 -28.02 -24.65
C SER A 22 12.48 -27.69 -25.60
N SER A 23 12.88 -27.08 -26.71
CA SER A 23 12.18 -27.04 -27.97
C SER A 23 11.58 -28.42 -28.25
N ASN A 24 10.31 -28.62 -27.89
CA ASN A 24 9.46 -29.58 -28.58
C ASN A 24 8.99 -28.83 -29.84
N PRO A 25 9.57 -29.06 -31.03
CA PRO A 25 9.31 -28.27 -32.23
C PRO A 25 7.92 -28.51 -32.84
N GLY A 26 7.00 -29.12 -32.08
CA GLY A 26 5.62 -29.41 -32.47
C GLY A 26 4.58 -29.13 -31.38
N ALA A 27 4.96 -28.62 -30.21
CA ALA A 27 3.99 -28.21 -29.18
C ALA A 27 3.50 -26.79 -29.48
N VAL A 28 2.37 -26.69 -30.18
CA VAL A 28 1.67 -25.42 -30.40
C VAL A 28 1.20 -24.90 -29.03
N ASN A 29 1.82 -23.81 -28.57
CA ASN A 29 1.55 -23.14 -27.28
C ASN A 29 1.66 -24.04 -26.04
N PRO A 30 2.88 -24.30 -25.52
CA PRO A 30 2.99 -24.97 -24.23
C PRO A 30 2.24 -24.14 -23.17
N GLN A 31 1.46 -24.82 -22.33
CA GLN A 31 0.85 -24.22 -21.14
C GLN A 31 1.64 -24.64 -19.91
N LEU A 32 1.84 -23.70 -18.99
CA LEU A 32 2.31 -23.94 -17.65
C LEU A 32 1.13 -24.34 -16.77
N TYR A 33 1.19 -25.52 -16.18
CA TYR A 33 0.22 -25.98 -15.18
C TYR A 33 0.85 -25.95 -13.80
N LEU A 34 0.16 -25.34 -12.83
CA LEU A 34 0.54 -25.38 -11.42
C LEU A 34 -0.62 -26.01 -10.64
N GLN A 35 -0.32 -27.04 -9.86
CA GLN A 35 -1.29 -27.72 -9.02
C GLN A 35 -0.87 -27.62 -7.55
N PHE A 36 -1.77 -27.08 -6.73
CA PHE A 36 -1.62 -26.98 -5.29
C PHE A 36 -2.52 -28.01 -4.63
N LEU A 37 -1.91 -28.92 -3.88
CA LEU A 37 -2.61 -29.95 -3.11
C LEU A 37 -2.43 -29.64 -1.62
N THR A 38 -3.51 -29.38 -0.91
CA THR A 38 -3.49 -29.11 0.53
C THR A 38 -4.34 -30.15 1.25
N THR A 39 -3.67 -31.08 1.91
CA THR A 39 -4.30 -32.05 2.81
C THR A 39 -4.37 -31.43 4.21
N TYR A 40 -5.55 -31.42 4.81
CA TYR A 40 -5.77 -30.86 6.15
C TYR A 40 -6.88 -31.58 6.91
N GLN A 41 -6.89 -31.44 8.23
CA GLN A 41 -7.98 -31.90 9.09
C GLN A 41 -8.94 -30.72 9.33
N ASN A 42 -10.23 -30.90 9.08
CA ASN A 42 -11.23 -29.89 9.43
C ASN A 42 -11.56 -29.91 10.94
N PRO A 43 -12.31 -28.93 11.48
CA PRO A 43 -12.68 -28.91 12.89
C PRO A 43 -13.48 -30.15 13.36
N GLU A 44 -14.17 -30.82 12.44
CA GLU A 44 -14.91 -32.06 12.71
C GLU A 44 -14.01 -33.31 12.74
N GLY A 45 -12.71 -33.17 12.51
CA GLY A 45 -11.72 -34.25 12.55
C GLY A 45 -11.58 -35.05 11.24
N LEU A 46 -12.34 -34.71 10.20
CA LEU A 46 -12.27 -35.31 8.87
C LEU A 46 -11.02 -34.85 8.12
N MET A 47 -10.33 -35.81 7.50
CA MET A 47 -9.23 -35.53 6.58
C MET A 47 -9.77 -35.14 5.21
N LEU A 48 -9.40 -33.95 4.76
CA LEU A 48 -9.83 -33.38 3.48
C LEU A 48 -8.61 -33.08 2.60
N LEU A 49 -8.82 -33.13 1.28
CA LEU A 49 -7.86 -32.69 0.27
C LEU A 49 -8.48 -31.56 -0.54
N ARG A 50 -7.85 -30.38 -0.51
CA ARG A 50 -8.16 -29.27 -1.42
C ARG A 50 -7.17 -29.30 -2.58
N VAL A 51 -7.68 -29.32 -3.81
CA VAL A 51 -6.87 -29.28 -5.03
C VAL A 51 -7.23 -28.02 -5.81
N THR A 52 -6.22 -27.19 -6.09
CA THR A 52 -6.34 -26.01 -6.95
C THR A 52 -5.39 -26.17 -8.12
N THR A 53 -5.91 -26.18 -9.35
CA THR A 53 -5.08 -26.21 -10.57
C THR A 53 -5.24 -24.90 -11.31
N ILE A 54 -4.13 -24.24 -11.64
CA ILE A 54 -4.09 -23.03 -12.46
C ILE A 54 -3.25 -23.29 -13.71
N THR A 55 -3.61 -22.63 -14.81
CA THR A 55 -2.85 -22.67 -16.06
C THR A 55 -2.46 -21.27 -16.52
N ARG A 56 -1.29 -21.13 -17.15
CA ARG A 56 -0.80 -19.90 -17.79
C ARG A 56 -0.13 -20.24 -19.11
N SER A 57 -0.30 -19.38 -20.11
CA SER A 57 0.42 -19.51 -21.38
C SER A 57 1.87 -19.08 -21.23
N TRP A 58 2.80 -19.77 -21.89
CA TRP A 58 4.16 -19.26 -22.03
C TRP A 58 4.18 -18.09 -23.03
N VAL A 59 4.88 -17.02 -22.68
CA VAL A 59 5.05 -15.84 -23.53
C VAL A 59 6.52 -15.67 -23.87
N ASP A 60 6.83 -15.58 -25.16
CA ASP A 60 8.18 -15.21 -25.59
C ASP A 60 8.38 -13.70 -25.39
N SER A 61 9.17 -13.35 -24.39
CA SER A 61 9.49 -11.96 -24.05
C SER A 61 10.15 -11.17 -25.18
N ALA A 62 10.74 -11.82 -26.19
CA ALA A 62 11.32 -11.15 -27.34
C ALA A 62 10.28 -10.79 -28.42
N ALA A 63 9.14 -11.48 -28.45
CA ALA A 63 8.13 -11.34 -29.49
C ALA A 63 6.85 -10.66 -29.00
N ASN A 64 6.47 -10.82 -27.72
CA ASN A 64 5.19 -10.33 -27.22
C ASN A 64 5.32 -9.65 -25.83
N SER A 65 5.96 -8.48 -25.81
CA SER A 65 6.14 -7.68 -24.58
C SER A 65 4.83 -7.15 -24.00
N GLU A 66 3.80 -6.98 -24.82
CA GLU A 66 2.51 -6.42 -24.40
C GLU A 66 1.71 -7.39 -23.51
N GLU A 67 1.68 -8.68 -23.86
CA GLU A 67 1.02 -9.71 -23.05
C GLU A 67 1.67 -9.85 -21.65
N LEU A 68 3.00 -9.67 -21.57
CA LEU A 68 3.70 -9.61 -20.28
C LEU A 68 3.32 -8.39 -19.45
N VAL A 69 3.13 -7.23 -20.09
CA VAL A 69 2.70 -6.00 -19.42
C VAL A 69 1.27 -6.14 -18.89
N GLN A 70 0.37 -6.72 -19.67
CA GLN A 70 -1.02 -6.97 -19.26
C GLN A 70 -1.13 -8.01 -18.14
N GLY A 71 -0.18 -8.95 -18.06
CA GLY A 71 -0.12 -9.95 -17.00
C GLY A 71 0.40 -9.42 -15.65
N PHE A 72 0.86 -8.17 -15.57
CA PHE A 72 1.41 -7.60 -14.35
C PHE A 72 0.31 -7.09 -13.42
N ASP A 73 0.22 -7.68 -12.23
CA ASP A 73 -0.64 -7.22 -11.13
C ASP A 73 0.20 -6.44 -10.13
N GLN A 74 0.06 -5.10 -10.15
CA GLN A 74 0.82 -4.19 -9.30
C GLN A 74 0.50 -4.30 -7.80
N GLU A 75 -0.72 -4.66 -7.41
CA GLU A 75 -1.08 -4.84 -5.99
C GLU A 75 -0.43 -6.12 -5.45
N THR A 76 -0.59 -7.22 -6.19
CA THR A 76 0.07 -8.49 -5.86
C THR A 76 1.59 -8.32 -5.83
N ALA A 77 2.17 -7.65 -6.83
CA ALA A 77 3.61 -7.38 -6.87
C ALA A 77 4.07 -6.55 -5.65
N ALA A 78 3.31 -5.52 -5.25
CA ALA A 78 3.65 -4.72 -4.08
C ALA A 78 3.65 -5.55 -2.79
N VAL A 79 2.63 -6.39 -2.58
CA VAL A 79 2.53 -7.28 -1.42
C VAL A 79 3.64 -8.33 -1.42
N VAL A 80 3.93 -8.94 -2.56
CA VAL A 80 5.02 -9.92 -2.70
C VAL A 80 6.38 -9.26 -2.42
N MET A 81 6.62 -8.05 -2.92
CA MET A 81 7.83 -7.28 -2.63
C MET A 81 7.93 -6.94 -1.13
N ALA A 82 6.83 -6.59 -0.48
CA ALA A 82 6.81 -6.33 0.96
C ALA A 82 7.19 -7.59 1.77
N ARG A 83 6.59 -8.74 1.43
CA ARG A 83 6.90 -10.04 2.07
C ARG A 83 8.35 -10.45 1.85
N LEU A 84 8.84 -10.34 0.62
CA LEU A 84 10.23 -10.65 0.29
C LEU A 84 11.21 -9.72 1.02
N THR A 85 10.89 -8.42 1.10
CA THR A 85 11.69 -7.45 1.86
C THR A 85 11.74 -7.83 3.33
N SER A 86 10.58 -8.14 3.93
CA SER A 86 10.50 -8.59 5.32
C SER A 86 11.35 -9.85 5.57
N LEU A 87 11.28 -10.84 4.68
CA LEU A 87 12.07 -12.08 4.78
C LEU A 87 13.57 -11.78 4.70
N LYS A 88 14.00 -10.94 3.75
CA LYS A 88 15.42 -10.57 3.62
C LYS A 88 15.92 -9.78 4.83
N MET A 89 15.12 -8.86 5.37
CA MET A 89 15.46 -8.13 6.59
C MET A 89 15.62 -9.05 7.82
N GLU A 90 14.96 -10.19 7.84
CA GLU A 90 15.08 -11.18 8.92
C GLU A 90 16.26 -12.13 8.70
N ALA A 91 16.51 -12.54 7.45
CA ALA A 91 17.50 -13.55 7.11
C ALA A 91 18.92 -12.98 6.85
N GLU A 92 19.05 -11.72 6.43
CA GLU A 92 20.31 -11.13 5.97
C GLU A 92 20.78 -10.00 6.91
N GLU A 93 21.89 -10.23 7.60
CA GLU A 93 22.51 -9.21 8.45
C GLU A 93 23.00 -8.01 7.62
N GLY A 94 22.70 -6.79 8.08
CA GLY A 94 23.09 -5.55 7.40
C GLY A 94 22.33 -5.26 6.10
N PHE A 95 21.21 -5.96 5.84
CA PHE A 95 20.41 -5.76 4.64
C PHE A 95 19.76 -4.36 4.59
N ASP A 96 20.17 -3.56 3.61
CA ASP A 96 19.57 -2.25 3.33
C ASP A 96 18.30 -2.40 2.46
N ALA A 97 17.18 -2.60 3.15
CA ALA A 97 15.86 -2.78 2.55
C ALA A 97 15.44 -1.60 1.66
N THR A 98 15.70 -0.37 2.10
CA THR A 98 15.29 0.83 1.37
C THR A 98 16.02 0.91 0.03
N ARG A 99 17.35 0.77 0.05
CA ARG A 99 18.15 0.77 -1.17
C ARG A 99 17.82 -0.42 -2.08
N TRP A 100 17.51 -1.58 -1.51
CA TRP A 100 17.11 -2.75 -2.29
C TRP A 100 15.78 -2.54 -3.01
N LEU A 101 14.77 -1.98 -2.32
CA LEU A 101 13.49 -1.59 -2.92
C LEU A 101 13.69 -0.56 -4.04
N ASP A 102 14.43 0.51 -3.77
CA ASP A 102 14.68 1.59 -4.73
C ASP A 102 15.38 1.04 -6.00
N ARG A 103 16.36 0.14 -5.85
CA ARG A 103 17.05 -0.49 -7.00
C ARG A 103 16.13 -1.40 -7.82
N ASN A 104 15.26 -2.17 -7.17
CA ASN A 104 14.33 -3.04 -7.90
C ASN A 104 13.25 -2.23 -8.61
N LEU A 105 12.71 -1.20 -7.97
CA LEU A 105 11.78 -0.27 -8.60
C LEU A 105 12.41 0.39 -9.83
N ILE A 106 13.66 0.85 -9.71
CA ILE A 106 14.38 1.46 -10.84
C ILE A 106 14.46 0.49 -12.01
N ARG A 107 14.83 -0.77 -11.77
CA ARG A 107 14.92 -1.80 -12.81
C ARG A 107 13.58 -2.10 -13.49
N VAL A 108 12.50 -2.18 -12.72
CA VAL A 108 11.15 -2.42 -13.25
C VAL A 108 10.74 -1.24 -14.14
N CYS A 109 10.80 -0.01 -13.62
CA CYS A 109 10.43 1.16 -14.41
C CYS A 109 11.29 1.33 -15.65
N SER A 110 12.62 1.20 -15.57
CA SER A 110 13.51 1.28 -16.73
C SER A 110 13.20 0.26 -17.82
N ARG A 111 12.58 -0.89 -17.48
CA ARG A 111 12.22 -1.93 -18.44
C ARG A 111 10.83 -1.70 -19.06
N PHE A 112 9.89 -1.13 -18.32
CA PHE A 112 8.48 -1.08 -18.68
C PHE A 112 7.91 0.35 -18.84
N SER A 113 8.75 1.39 -18.79
CA SER A 113 8.38 2.77 -19.07
C SER A 113 8.69 3.19 -20.50
N GLU A 114 7.97 4.19 -20.99
CA GLU A 114 8.33 4.93 -22.19
C GLU A 114 9.04 6.24 -21.79
N TYR A 115 10.10 6.57 -22.52
CA TYR A 115 10.84 7.83 -22.33
C TYR A 115 11.46 8.30 -23.64
N ARG A 116 11.60 9.61 -23.79
CA ARG A 116 12.40 10.25 -24.84
C ARG A 116 13.76 10.62 -24.27
N LYS A 117 14.81 10.34 -25.04
CA LYS A 117 16.17 10.70 -24.67
C LYS A 117 16.27 12.21 -24.45
N ASP A 118 16.99 12.61 -23.40
CA ASP A 118 17.25 14.01 -23.03
C ASP A 118 16.01 14.84 -22.63
N ASP A 119 14.83 14.20 -22.47
CA ASP A 119 13.60 14.83 -21.97
C ASP A 119 13.02 14.06 -20.77
N PRO A 120 13.40 14.43 -19.53
CA PRO A 120 12.89 13.80 -18.31
C PRO A 120 11.37 13.89 -18.14
N THR A 121 10.72 14.87 -18.78
CA THR A 121 9.26 15.10 -18.63
C THR A 121 8.42 14.17 -19.51
N SER A 122 9.04 13.51 -20.49
CA SER A 122 8.39 12.53 -21.37
C SER A 122 8.11 11.18 -20.72
N PHE A 123 8.55 10.98 -19.47
CA PHE A 123 8.41 9.71 -18.78
C PHE A 123 6.94 9.35 -18.57
N THR A 124 6.55 8.16 -19.05
CA THR A 124 5.23 7.60 -18.81
C THR A 124 5.33 6.12 -18.46
N LEU A 125 4.46 5.68 -17.55
CA LEU A 125 4.27 4.27 -17.20
C LEU A 125 2.93 3.81 -17.74
N ASN A 126 2.89 2.55 -18.19
CA ASN A 126 1.65 1.89 -18.49
C ASN A 126 0.75 1.84 -17.23
N SER A 127 -0.57 1.94 -17.41
CA SER A 127 -1.58 1.82 -16.34
C SER A 127 -1.44 0.57 -15.46
N PHE A 128 -0.92 -0.54 -15.99
CA PHE A 128 -0.66 -1.76 -15.20
C PHE A 128 0.46 -1.56 -14.16
N PHE A 129 1.32 -0.56 -14.34
CA PHE A 129 2.46 -0.24 -13.47
C PHE A 129 2.32 1.09 -12.72
N SER A 130 1.33 1.92 -13.03
CA SER A 130 1.30 3.33 -12.61
C SER A 130 1.23 3.54 -11.10
N PHE A 131 0.62 2.62 -10.35
CA PHE A 131 0.54 2.68 -8.88
C PHE A 131 1.71 1.96 -8.20
N PHE A 132 2.45 1.10 -8.90
CA PHE A 132 3.56 0.34 -8.32
C PHE A 132 4.63 1.24 -7.67
N PRO A 133 5.09 2.36 -8.28
CA PRO A 133 6.00 3.29 -7.60
C PRO A 133 5.41 3.89 -6.32
N GLN A 134 4.12 4.19 -6.30
CA GLN A 134 3.44 4.74 -5.12
C GLN A 134 3.38 3.70 -3.99
N PHE A 135 3.10 2.43 -4.32
CA PHE A 135 3.20 1.34 -3.34
C PHE A 135 4.62 1.21 -2.77
N MET A 136 5.66 1.29 -3.60
CA MET A 136 7.05 1.21 -3.15
C MET A 136 7.43 2.42 -2.27
N PHE A 137 6.94 3.61 -2.60
CA PHE A 137 7.10 4.80 -1.76
C PHE A 137 6.49 4.62 -0.36
N ASN A 138 5.27 4.07 -0.30
CA ASN A 138 4.62 3.83 0.98
C ASN A 138 5.28 2.67 1.75
N LEU A 139 5.66 1.59 1.05
CA LEU A 139 6.33 0.43 1.64
C LEU A 139 7.66 0.82 2.31
N ARG A 140 8.54 1.56 1.62
CA ARG A 140 9.86 1.93 2.17
C ARG A 140 9.80 2.83 3.40
N ARG A 141 8.66 3.52 3.61
CA ARG A 141 8.37 4.37 4.78
C ARG A 141 7.49 3.68 5.82
N SER A 142 6.95 2.50 5.50
CA SER A 142 6.07 1.75 6.39
C SER A 142 6.84 1.15 7.57
N GLN A 143 6.11 0.80 8.62
CA GLN A 143 6.63 0.11 9.81
C GLN A 143 7.20 -1.29 9.52
N PHE A 144 7.00 -1.84 8.30
CA PHE A 144 7.64 -3.08 7.88
C PHE A 144 9.14 -2.91 7.61
N VAL A 145 9.52 -1.70 7.13
CA VAL A 145 10.87 -1.34 6.72
C VAL A 145 11.51 -0.38 7.73
N GLN A 146 10.83 0.71 8.08
CA GLN A 146 11.29 1.68 9.08
C GLN A 146 10.82 1.23 10.47
N VAL A 147 11.65 0.42 11.13
CA VAL A 147 11.31 -0.18 12.44
C VAL A 147 11.57 0.77 13.61
N PHE A 148 12.18 1.94 13.37
CA PHE A 148 12.35 2.97 14.40
C PHE A 148 11.00 3.39 14.99
N ASN A 149 10.95 3.68 16.29
CA ASN A 149 9.74 3.90 17.08
C ASN A 149 8.78 2.71 17.22
N ASN A 150 9.17 1.51 16.80
CA ASN A 150 8.47 0.26 17.13
C ASN A 150 9.36 -0.59 18.04
N SER A 151 8.74 -1.31 18.97
CA SER A 151 9.41 -2.41 19.67
C SER A 151 9.69 -3.59 18.72
N PRO A 152 10.65 -4.47 19.06
CA PRO A 152 10.86 -5.70 18.32
C PRO A 152 9.58 -6.56 18.18
N ASP A 153 8.79 -6.65 19.25
CA ASP A 153 7.55 -7.43 19.28
C ASP A 153 6.46 -6.84 18.37
N GLU A 154 6.30 -5.52 18.34
CA GLU A 154 5.38 -4.85 17.40
C GLU A 154 5.81 -5.09 15.95
N THR A 155 7.11 -5.00 15.68
CA THR A 155 7.66 -5.27 14.35
C THR A 155 7.37 -6.71 13.92
N ALA A 156 7.58 -7.68 14.82
CA ALA A 156 7.27 -9.09 14.57
C ALA A 156 5.77 -9.29 14.33
N TYR A 157 4.90 -8.67 15.13
CA TYR A 157 3.45 -8.72 14.97
C TYR A 157 2.98 -8.18 13.60
N PHE A 158 3.51 -7.03 13.17
CA PHE A 158 3.19 -6.47 11.86
C PHE A 158 3.63 -7.40 10.73
N ARG A 159 4.88 -7.87 10.77
CA ARG A 159 5.42 -8.78 9.74
C ARG A 159 4.70 -10.13 9.70
N MET A 160 4.32 -10.67 10.85
CA MET A 160 3.51 -11.89 10.92
C MET A 160 2.16 -11.68 10.21
N SER A 161 1.49 -10.55 10.48
CA SER A 161 0.20 -10.23 9.86
C SER A 161 0.33 -10.06 8.34
N LEU A 162 1.36 -9.33 7.87
CA LEU A 162 1.66 -9.14 6.44
C LEU A 162 1.85 -10.47 5.70
N ASN A 163 2.50 -11.44 6.34
CA ASN A 163 2.78 -12.75 5.74
C ASN A 163 1.57 -13.70 5.77
N ARG A 164 0.57 -13.45 6.61
CA ARG A 164 -0.64 -14.28 6.72
C ARG A 164 -1.79 -13.78 5.85
N GLU A 165 -1.96 -12.47 5.74
CA GLU A 165 -3.17 -11.86 5.17
C GLU A 165 -3.31 -12.00 3.65
N ASN A 166 -4.51 -11.81 3.12
CA ASN A 166 -4.73 -11.79 1.67
C ASN A 166 -4.12 -10.54 1.01
N ILE A 167 -4.11 -10.50 -0.34
CA ILE A 167 -3.52 -9.38 -1.10
C ILE A 167 -4.22 -8.05 -0.78
N THR A 168 -5.55 -8.02 -0.73
CA THR A 168 -6.32 -6.79 -0.47
C THR A 168 -5.99 -6.19 0.90
N ASN A 169 -5.99 -7.00 1.96
CA ASN A 169 -5.66 -6.56 3.32
C ASN A 169 -4.19 -6.13 3.43
N ALA A 170 -3.27 -6.90 2.83
CA ALA A 170 -1.85 -6.56 2.83
C ALA A 170 -1.55 -5.28 2.03
N ALA A 171 -2.29 -5.02 0.94
CA ALA A 171 -2.17 -3.78 0.18
C ALA A 171 -2.58 -2.57 1.03
N VAL A 172 -3.66 -2.67 1.81
CA VAL A 172 -4.08 -1.64 2.78
C VAL A 172 -3.03 -1.41 3.87
N MET A 173 -2.32 -2.46 4.32
CA MET A 173 -1.22 -2.29 5.27
C MET A 173 -0.06 -1.46 4.69
N ILE A 174 0.21 -1.61 3.40
CA ILE A 174 1.28 -0.90 2.69
C ILE A 174 0.85 0.52 2.37
N GLN A 175 -0.32 0.68 1.76
CA GLN A 175 -0.92 1.94 1.35
C GLN A 175 -2.32 2.07 1.99
N PRO A 176 -2.39 2.70 3.17
CA PRO A 176 -3.65 2.97 3.85
C PRO A 176 -4.67 3.69 2.97
N SER A 177 -5.95 3.38 3.14
CA SER A 177 -7.03 4.11 2.47
C SER A 177 -7.49 5.30 3.32
N LEU A 178 -7.83 6.39 2.65
CA LEU A 178 -8.36 7.59 3.29
C LEU A 178 -9.69 7.98 2.63
N ILE A 179 -10.74 8.17 3.42
CA ILE A 179 -12.06 8.60 2.95
C ILE A 179 -12.37 9.95 3.58
N SER A 180 -12.88 10.89 2.78
CA SER A 180 -13.30 12.21 3.25
C SER A 180 -14.82 12.34 3.29
N TYR A 181 -15.32 12.91 4.38
CA TYR A 181 -16.73 13.20 4.64
C TYR A 181 -16.88 14.72 4.78
N SER A 182 -17.80 15.31 4.04
CA SER A 182 -18.12 16.74 4.11
C SER A 182 -19.63 16.95 3.92
N PHE A 183 -20.13 18.16 4.21
CA PHE A 183 -21.56 18.47 3.97
C PHE A 183 -21.95 18.49 2.50
N ASN A 184 -21.02 18.85 1.62
CA ASN A 184 -21.31 19.17 0.22
C ASN A 184 -21.02 18.00 -0.72
N SER A 185 -20.60 16.85 -0.20
CA SER A 185 -20.23 15.69 -0.99
C SER A 185 -20.58 14.40 -0.25
N LEU A 186 -20.90 13.36 -1.02
CA LEU A 186 -20.90 12.00 -0.48
C LEU A 186 -19.48 11.61 -0.02
N PRO A 187 -19.35 10.57 0.84
CA PRO A 187 -18.05 10.03 1.21
C PRO A 187 -17.26 9.64 -0.04
N GLN A 188 -16.03 10.12 -0.15
CA GLN A 188 -15.19 9.90 -1.33
C GLN A 188 -13.74 9.60 -0.94
N PRO A 189 -13.02 8.78 -1.74
CA PRO A 189 -11.60 8.57 -1.54
C PRO A 189 -10.82 9.88 -1.58
N ALA A 190 -9.90 10.04 -0.64
CA ALA A 190 -8.97 11.16 -0.55
C ALA A 190 -7.53 10.66 -0.77
N LEU A 191 -6.66 11.56 -1.24
CA LEU A 191 -5.25 11.25 -1.36
C LEU A 191 -4.65 11.05 0.04
N LEU A 192 -3.75 10.08 0.19
CA LEU A 192 -3.00 9.86 1.42
C LEU A 192 -1.90 10.92 1.57
N ASP A 193 -2.32 12.17 1.73
CA ASP A 193 -1.52 13.38 1.66
C ASP A 193 -1.98 14.41 2.68
N VAL A 194 -1.06 15.20 3.22
CA VAL A 194 -1.39 16.29 4.15
C VAL A 194 -2.35 17.31 3.53
N ALA A 195 -2.31 17.51 2.22
CA ALA A 195 -3.24 18.38 1.49
C ALA A 195 -4.71 17.93 1.58
N SER A 196 -4.96 16.67 1.96
CA SER A 196 -6.33 16.18 2.19
C SER A 196 -6.91 16.64 3.53
N ILE A 197 -6.11 17.17 4.45
CA ILE A 197 -6.59 17.71 5.71
C ILE A 197 -7.28 19.06 5.46
N GLY A 198 -8.49 19.20 6.00
CA GLY A 198 -9.25 20.44 5.97
C GLY A 198 -10.02 20.62 7.28
N ALA A 199 -10.22 21.88 7.68
CA ALA A 199 -10.92 22.20 8.93
C ALA A 199 -12.41 21.81 8.91
N ASP A 200 -13.00 21.72 7.73
CA ASP A 200 -14.44 21.57 7.45
C ASP A 200 -14.87 20.14 7.07
N ARG A 201 -13.98 19.16 7.20
CA ARG A 201 -14.21 17.77 6.81
C ARG A 201 -13.78 16.78 7.89
N ILE A 202 -14.31 15.57 7.80
CA ILE A 202 -13.87 14.41 8.60
C ILE A 202 -13.11 13.47 7.69
N LEU A 203 -12.05 12.85 8.20
CA LEU A 203 -11.29 11.83 7.49
C LEU A 203 -11.41 10.49 8.23
N LEU A 204 -11.63 9.42 7.48
CA LEU A 204 -11.52 8.04 7.96
C LEU A 204 -10.30 7.40 7.31
N LEU A 205 -9.26 7.16 8.10
CA LEU A 205 -8.08 6.40 7.69
C LEU A 205 -8.25 4.94 8.10
N ASP A 206 -8.00 4.03 7.17
CA ASP A 206 -7.81 2.62 7.46
C ASP A 206 -6.40 2.19 7.07
N SER A 207 -5.58 1.85 8.06
CA SER A 207 -4.20 1.37 7.88
C SER A 207 -4.03 -0.10 8.27
N TYR A 208 -5.11 -0.88 8.16
CA TYR A 208 -5.23 -2.26 8.62
C TYR A 208 -5.19 -2.43 10.14
N PHE A 209 -4.09 -2.02 10.78
CA PHE A 209 -3.87 -2.18 12.23
C PHE A 209 -4.57 -1.13 13.09
N SER A 210 -4.90 0.01 12.49
CA SER A 210 -5.65 1.08 13.14
C SER A 210 -6.65 1.71 12.18
N VAL A 211 -7.79 2.12 12.73
CA VAL A 211 -8.79 2.92 12.06
C VAL A 211 -8.84 4.27 12.75
N VAL A 212 -8.64 5.36 12.02
CA VAL A 212 -8.56 6.71 12.58
C VAL A 212 -9.71 7.55 12.04
N ILE A 213 -10.56 8.05 12.95
CA ILE A 213 -11.56 9.08 12.65
C ILE A 213 -10.97 10.42 13.08
N PHE A 214 -10.65 11.25 12.10
CA PHE A 214 -10.04 12.57 12.30
C PHE A 214 -11.04 13.67 11.97
N HIS A 215 -11.29 14.56 12.94
CA HIS A 215 -12.17 15.72 12.74
C HIS A 215 -11.35 16.97 12.47
N GLY A 216 -11.65 17.66 11.36
CA GLY A 216 -11.13 19.01 11.11
C GLY A 216 -11.50 19.98 12.24
N MET A 217 -10.72 21.05 12.40
CA MET A 217 -10.87 22.00 13.51
C MET A 217 -12.28 22.59 13.62
N THR A 218 -12.90 22.98 12.50
CA THR A 218 -14.27 23.55 12.49
C THR A 218 -15.31 22.50 12.89
N ILE A 219 -15.17 21.27 12.37
CA ILE A 219 -16.04 20.14 12.75
C ILE A 219 -15.93 19.84 14.25
N ALA A 220 -14.70 19.80 14.77
CA ALA A 220 -14.46 19.57 16.20
C ALA A 220 -15.08 20.68 17.07
N GLN A 221 -14.95 21.94 16.66
CA GLN A 221 -15.57 23.08 17.34
C GLN A 221 -17.09 22.95 17.39
N TRP A 222 -17.75 22.69 16.26
CA TRP A 222 -19.20 22.51 16.21
C TRP A 222 -19.68 21.32 17.05
N ARG A 223 -18.92 20.21 17.03
CA ARG A 223 -19.20 19.03 17.87
C ARG A 223 -19.14 19.37 19.35
N ASN A 224 -18.14 20.14 19.77
CA ASN A 224 -17.92 20.53 21.17
C ASN A 224 -18.96 21.55 21.65
N LEU A 225 -19.49 22.39 20.76
CA LEU A 225 -20.63 23.28 21.03
C LEU A 225 -21.97 22.55 21.09
N GLY A 226 -22.01 21.25 20.76
CA GLY A 226 -23.21 20.42 20.88
C GLY A 226 -24.24 20.66 19.78
N TYR A 227 -23.84 21.20 18.62
CA TYR A 227 -24.75 21.48 17.51
C TYR A 227 -25.48 20.22 17.03
N GLN A 228 -24.82 19.05 17.06
CA GLN A 228 -25.42 17.77 16.70
C GLN A 228 -26.65 17.38 17.54
N ASN A 229 -26.83 17.98 18.73
CA ASN A 229 -27.98 17.71 19.59
C ASN A 229 -29.18 18.60 19.27
N GLN A 230 -29.00 19.61 18.42
CA GLN A 230 -30.06 20.56 18.06
C GLN A 230 -30.87 20.01 16.89
N PRO A 231 -32.22 20.13 16.93
CA PRO A 231 -33.09 19.59 15.87
C PRO A 231 -32.84 20.26 14.51
N GLU A 232 -32.32 21.48 14.48
CA GLU A 232 -31.98 22.24 13.28
C GLU A 232 -30.71 21.73 12.58
N HIS A 233 -29.89 20.93 13.27
CA HIS A 233 -28.57 20.48 12.83
C HIS A 233 -28.48 18.94 12.69
N GLN A 234 -29.58 18.29 12.34
CA GLN A 234 -29.61 16.84 12.10
C GLN A 234 -28.58 16.38 11.05
N ALA A 235 -28.36 17.17 9.99
CA ALA A 235 -27.35 16.87 8.98
C ALA A 235 -25.94 16.78 9.58
N PHE A 236 -25.63 17.58 10.59
CA PHE A 236 -24.33 17.52 11.27
C PHE A 236 -24.21 16.27 12.15
N ALA A 237 -25.29 15.86 12.82
CA ALA A 237 -25.33 14.60 13.56
C ALA A 237 -25.08 13.41 12.62
N GLN A 238 -25.69 13.40 11.44
CA GLN A 238 -25.47 12.39 10.41
C GLN A 238 -24.03 12.39 9.90
N LEU A 239 -23.45 13.57 9.63
CA LEU A 239 -22.05 13.70 9.21
C LEU A 239 -21.07 13.12 10.25
N LEU A 240 -21.31 13.33 11.54
CA LEU A 240 -20.50 12.76 12.63
C LEU A 240 -20.69 11.25 12.80
N GLN A 241 -21.83 10.70 12.36
CA GLN A 241 -22.17 9.29 12.53
C GLN A 241 -21.63 8.43 11.37
N ALA A 242 -21.71 8.91 10.13
CA ALA A 242 -21.27 8.18 8.94
C ALA A 242 -19.86 7.53 9.05
N PRO A 243 -18.78 8.26 9.42
CA PRO A 243 -17.46 7.65 9.55
C PRO A 243 -17.35 6.66 10.72
N LYS A 244 -18.23 6.74 11.73
CA LYS A 244 -18.28 5.78 12.83
C LYS A 244 -18.91 4.47 12.37
N ASP A 245 -19.98 4.55 11.59
CA ASP A 245 -20.64 3.36 11.05
C ASP A 245 -19.69 2.59 10.13
N ASP A 246 -19.01 3.30 9.22
CA ASP A 246 -18.00 2.70 8.34
C ASP A 246 -16.81 2.11 9.13
N ALA A 247 -16.33 2.82 10.16
CA ALA A 247 -15.29 2.29 11.05
C ALA A 247 -15.73 1.01 11.78
N GLN A 248 -16.98 0.94 12.24
CA GLN A 248 -17.50 -0.25 12.91
C GLN A 248 -17.61 -1.45 11.96
N MET A 249 -17.99 -1.22 10.71
CA MET A 249 -17.98 -2.28 9.69
C MET A 249 -16.58 -2.85 9.48
N ILE A 250 -15.57 -1.97 9.36
CA ILE A 250 -14.16 -2.39 9.23
C ILE A 250 -13.70 -3.19 10.46
N ILE A 251 -14.04 -2.71 11.66
CA ILE A 251 -13.66 -3.34 12.93
C ILE A 251 -14.30 -4.72 13.09
N HIS A 252 -15.56 -4.87 12.69
CA HIS A 252 -16.32 -6.11 12.81
C HIS A 252 -15.75 -7.22 11.91
N ASP A 253 -15.38 -6.89 10.68
CA ASP A 253 -14.97 -7.89 9.69
C ASP A 253 -13.48 -8.26 9.77
N ARG A 254 -12.67 -7.47 10.51
CA ARG A 254 -11.22 -7.63 10.55
C ARG A 254 -10.74 -8.42 11.76
N PHE A 255 -9.82 -9.34 11.49
CA PHE A 255 -9.03 -10.02 12.51
C PHE A 255 -7.52 -9.85 12.23
N PRO A 256 -6.70 -9.47 13.21
CA PRO A 256 -7.08 -9.03 14.55
C PRO A 256 -7.82 -7.69 14.53
N VAL A 257 -8.59 -7.43 15.59
CA VAL A 257 -9.38 -6.20 15.72
C VAL A 257 -8.46 -4.97 15.66
N PRO A 258 -8.70 -4.02 14.75
CA PRO A 258 -7.85 -2.84 14.64
C PRO A 258 -8.09 -1.87 15.79
N ARG A 259 -7.06 -1.10 16.13
CA ARG A 259 -7.18 -0.03 17.12
C ARG A 259 -7.99 1.13 16.53
N LEU A 260 -9.15 1.42 17.11
CA LEU A 260 -9.90 2.63 16.80
C LEU A 260 -9.28 3.84 17.51
N VAL A 261 -8.98 4.89 16.74
CA VAL A 261 -8.50 6.19 17.24
C VAL A 261 -9.47 7.26 16.76
N VAL A 262 -10.02 8.03 17.70
CA VAL A 262 -10.85 9.20 17.39
C VAL A 262 -10.09 10.42 17.85
N CYS A 263 -9.84 11.36 16.95
CA CYS A 263 -9.05 12.54 17.24
C CYS A 263 -9.54 13.76 16.47
N ASP A 264 -9.04 14.92 16.91
CA ASP A 264 -9.30 16.21 16.30
C ASP A 264 -7.99 16.78 15.75
N GLN A 265 -8.11 17.69 14.79
CA GLN A 265 -6.99 18.48 14.28
C GLN A 265 -6.24 19.17 15.45
N HIS A 266 -4.91 19.09 15.43
CA HIS A 266 -4.01 19.53 16.50
C HIS A 266 -4.09 18.75 17.83
N GLY A 267 -4.90 17.69 17.92
CA GLY A 267 -4.91 16.77 19.06
C GLY A 267 -3.70 15.83 19.06
N SER A 268 -3.27 15.35 20.23
CA SER A 268 -2.08 14.47 20.36
C SER A 268 -2.21 13.15 19.58
N GLN A 269 -3.42 12.61 19.49
CA GLN A 269 -3.72 11.37 18.76
C GLN A 269 -3.80 11.58 17.23
N ALA A 270 -3.81 12.83 16.74
CA ALA A 270 -3.76 13.12 15.30
C ALA A 270 -2.49 12.60 14.63
N ARG A 271 -1.42 12.39 15.41
CA ARG A 271 -0.16 11.79 14.93
C ARG A 271 -0.34 10.42 14.25
N PHE A 272 -1.37 9.66 14.62
CA PHE A 272 -1.68 8.38 13.98
C PHE A 272 -2.10 8.54 12.52
N LEU A 273 -2.76 9.66 12.18
CA LEU A 273 -3.03 10.04 10.80
C LEU A 273 -1.77 10.62 10.15
N LEU A 274 -1.18 11.65 10.76
CA LEU A 274 -0.07 12.42 10.16
C LEU A 274 1.13 11.55 9.79
N ALA A 275 1.47 10.54 10.61
CA ALA A 275 2.57 9.63 10.34
C ALA A 275 2.36 8.74 9.10
N LYS A 276 1.14 8.64 8.57
CA LYS A 276 0.80 7.85 7.38
C LYS A 276 0.64 8.70 6.12
N LEU A 277 0.57 10.03 6.24
CA LEU A 277 0.36 10.92 5.10
C LEU A 277 1.67 11.21 4.35
N ASN A 278 1.53 11.48 3.05
CA ASN A 278 2.58 12.09 2.26
C ASN A 278 2.84 13.53 2.74
N PRO A 279 4.09 13.88 3.11
CA PRO A 279 4.46 15.23 3.54
C PRO A 279 4.68 16.13 2.32
N SER A 280 3.62 16.42 1.56
CA SER A 280 3.69 17.35 0.43
C SER A 280 3.90 18.81 0.88
N ALA A 281 3.41 19.15 2.08
CA ALA A 281 3.67 20.40 2.78
C ALA A 281 4.55 20.15 4.02
N THR A 282 5.78 20.66 3.98
CA THR A 282 6.76 20.61 5.09
C THR A 282 7.23 22.02 5.44
N TYR A 283 7.94 22.17 6.56
CA TYR A 283 8.52 23.45 6.98
C TYR A 283 9.52 24.02 5.95
N ASN A 284 10.11 23.18 5.10
CA ASN A 284 11.04 23.61 4.05
C ASN A 284 10.33 24.39 2.92
N ASN A 285 9.07 24.09 2.64
CA ASN A 285 8.29 24.71 1.56
C ASN A 285 7.08 25.50 2.10
N ALA A 286 7.06 25.80 3.41
CA ALA A 286 5.92 26.43 4.07
C ALA A 286 5.57 27.82 3.49
N ASN A 287 6.55 28.54 2.94
CA ASN A 287 6.35 29.85 2.32
C ASN A 287 5.55 29.80 1.00
N ASP A 288 5.51 28.65 0.33
CA ASP A 288 4.83 28.47 -0.95
C ASP A 288 3.41 27.92 -0.79
N MET A 289 2.99 27.64 0.45
CA MET A 289 1.70 27.02 0.74
C MET A 289 0.62 28.06 1.06
N ALA A 290 -0.63 27.70 0.75
CA ALA A 290 -1.77 28.52 1.12
C ALA A 290 -1.86 28.67 2.65
N ALA A 291 -2.22 29.88 3.10
CA ALA A 291 -2.39 30.18 4.51
C ALA A 291 -3.43 29.24 5.14
N GLY A 292 -3.05 28.54 6.21
CA GLY A 292 -3.91 27.59 6.93
C GLY A 292 -3.80 26.13 6.47
N SER A 293 -2.86 25.79 5.59
CA SER A 293 -2.50 24.40 5.30
C SER A 293 -1.81 23.74 6.49
N ASP A 294 -2.11 22.47 6.74
CA ASP A 294 -1.37 21.68 7.72
C ASP A 294 0.03 21.33 7.20
N ILE A 295 1.00 21.36 8.10
CA ILE A 295 2.41 21.08 7.81
C ILE A 295 2.84 19.86 8.60
N ILE A 296 3.49 18.91 7.92
CA ILE A 296 4.13 17.77 8.60
C ILE A 296 5.58 18.13 8.88
N PHE A 297 5.98 18.05 10.15
CA PHE A 297 7.35 18.24 10.59
C PHE A 297 8.13 16.93 10.43
N THR A 298 8.78 16.75 9.28
CA THR A 298 9.57 15.56 8.96
C THR A 298 10.66 15.90 7.95
N ASP A 299 11.77 15.17 8.01
CA ASP A 299 12.82 15.14 6.98
C ASP A 299 12.52 14.14 5.85
N ASP A 300 11.39 13.41 5.96
CA ASP A 300 10.95 12.49 4.92
C ASP A 300 10.72 13.20 3.59
N VAL A 301 11.14 12.52 2.52
CA VAL A 301 10.94 12.97 1.14
C VAL A 301 9.47 12.80 0.75
N SER A 302 8.88 13.81 0.11
CA SER A 302 7.52 13.73 -0.44
C SER A 302 7.44 12.80 -1.65
N LEU A 303 6.24 12.32 -1.97
CA LEU A 303 5.99 11.46 -3.12
C LEU A 303 6.44 12.14 -4.43
N GLN A 304 6.21 13.44 -4.57
CA GLN A 304 6.65 14.22 -5.73
C GLN A 304 8.17 14.18 -5.88
N VAL A 305 8.91 14.51 -4.82
CA VAL A 305 10.38 14.52 -4.85
C VAL A 305 10.93 13.10 -5.06
N PHE A 306 10.24 12.07 -4.54
CA PHE A 306 10.56 10.68 -4.84
C PHE A 306 10.44 10.36 -6.34
N PHE A 307 9.33 10.75 -6.98
CA PHE A 307 9.15 10.58 -8.43
C PHE A 307 10.19 11.37 -9.23
N GLU A 308 10.51 12.61 -8.86
CA GLU A 308 11.55 13.41 -9.53
C GLU A 308 12.92 12.74 -9.44
N HIS A 309 13.29 12.20 -8.27
CA HIS A 309 14.55 11.47 -8.11
C HIS A 309 14.59 10.19 -8.94
N LEU A 310 13.49 9.46 -8.98
CA LEU A 310 13.37 8.28 -9.82
C LEU A 310 13.54 8.64 -11.30
N GLN A 311 12.82 9.66 -11.79
CA GLN A 311 12.93 10.18 -13.16
C GLN A 311 14.36 10.57 -13.53
N ARG A 312 15.09 11.24 -12.65
CA ARG A 312 16.50 11.61 -12.88
C ARG A 312 17.42 10.39 -12.93
N ARG A 313 17.25 9.41 -12.03
CA ARG A 313 18.07 8.19 -11.99
C ARG A 313 17.78 7.23 -13.14
N TRP A 314 16.65 7.38 -13.83
CA TRP A 314 16.31 6.61 -15.02
C TRP A 314 17.02 7.08 -16.29
N ASN A 315 17.62 8.28 -16.31
CA ASN A 315 18.40 8.72 -17.46
C ASN A 315 19.66 7.84 -17.61
N PRO A 316 19.76 6.97 -18.64
CA PRO A 316 20.79 5.93 -18.72
C PRO A 316 22.23 6.45 -18.75
N MET A 317 22.45 7.74 -19.04
CA MET A 317 23.78 8.34 -19.08
C MET A 317 24.47 8.46 -17.70
N LEU A 318 23.73 8.41 -16.58
CA LEU A 318 24.33 8.51 -15.24
C LEU A 318 24.87 7.17 -14.71
N PHE A 319 24.38 6.04 -15.21
CA PHE A 319 24.81 4.70 -14.77
C PHE A 319 26.02 4.14 -15.53
N GLN A 320 26.52 4.83 -16.55
CA GLN A 320 27.77 4.46 -17.25
C GLN A 320 29.04 5.10 -16.64
N LYS A 321 28.93 5.86 -15.54
CA LYS A 321 30.07 6.58 -14.93
C LYS A 321 30.25 6.40 -13.41
N GLN A 322 29.72 5.34 -12.80
CA GLN A 322 30.07 4.91 -11.43
C GLN A 322 30.28 3.41 -11.38
#